data_AF-A0A7H1JA14-F1
#
_entry.id   AF-A0A7H1JA14-F1
#
_cell.length_a   1.000
_cell.length_b   1.000
_cell.length_c   1.000
_cell.angle_alpha   90.00
_cell.angle_beta   90.00
_cell.angle_gamma   90.00
#
_symmetry.space_group_name_H-M   'P 1'
#
loop_
_entity.id
_entity.type
_entity.pdbx_description
1 polymer ?
#
loop_
_entity_poly.entity_id
_entity_poly.type
_entity_poly.pdbx_seq_one_letter_code
_entity_poly.pdbx_strand_id
1 'polypeptide(L)'
;MSKVRMISRKSRKEPLHDLATLQKLAAQASRRAVQQAEKSHVSAAYVKDGKLIMRNPDHSITEVKLLSDRPRLNAEDLVWQV
;
A
#
# COMPACT_ATOMS: atom_id res chain seq x y z
N MET A 1 -14.83 -29.55 20.34
CA MET A 1 -16.07 -28.86 19.91
C MET A 1 -15.78 -27.37 19.73
N SER A 2 -15.93 -26.83 18.53
CA SER A 2 -15.72 -25.40 18.25
C SER A 2 -16.93 -24.59 18.73
N LYS A 3 -16.69 -23.60 19.60
CA LYS A 3 -17.74 -22.66 20.05
C LYS A 3 -18.13 -21.75 18.88
N VAL A 4 -19.30 -21.97 18.29
CA VAL A 4 -19.88 -21.06 17.30
C VAL A 4 -20.37 -19.81 18.03
N ARG A 5 -19.72 -18.67 17.80
CA ARG A 5 -20.16 -17.37 18.31
C ARG A 5 -21.21 -16.78 17.37
N MET A 6 -22.32 -16.33 17.94
CA MET A 6 -23.38 -15.68 17.18
C MET A 6 -22.97 -14.23 16.84
N ILE A 7 -22.73 -13.96 15.56
CA ILE A 7 -22.35 -12.63 15.06
C ILE A 7 -23.61 -11.90 14.57
N SER A 8 -23.78 -10.64 14.99
CA SER A 8 -24.93 -9.80 14.61
C SER A 8 -24.95 -9.54 13.10
N ARG A 9 -26.14 -9.44 12.49
CA ARG A 9 -26.28 -9.21 11.03
C ARG A 9 -25.58 -7.93 10.55
N LYS A 10 -25.60 -6.87 11.37
CA LYS A 10 -24.90 -5.59 11.09
C LYS A 10 -23.38 -5.72 11.05
N SER A 11 -22.82 -6.70 11.76
CA SER A 11 -21.39 -7.01 11.79
C SER A 11 -20.97 -7.97 10.68
N ARG A 12 -21.91 -8.56 9.93
CA ARG A 12 -21.64 -9.38 8.74
C ARG A 12 -21.42 -8.50 7.51
N LYS A 13 -20.65 -7.42 7.65
CA LYS A 13 -20.16 -6.69 6.48
C LYS A 13 -19.09 -7.55 5.84
N GLU A 14 -19.11 -7.67 4.51
CA GLU A 14 -18.02 -8.37 3.86
C GLU A 14 -16.69 -7.67 4.21
N PRO A 15 -15.64 -8.44 4.54
CA PRO A 15 -14.34 -7.88 4.93
C PRO A 15 -13.76 -6.93 3.87
N LEU A 16 -14.12 -7.13 2.60
CA LEU A 16 -13.69 -6.31 1.47
C LEU A 16 -14.40 -4.95 1.39
N HIS A 17 -15.45 -4.72 2.18
CA HIS A 17 -16.10 -3.41 2.30
C HIS A 17 -15.61 -2.61 3.51
N ASP A 18 -14.78 -3.21 4.37
CA ASP A 18 -14.18 -2.53 5.50
C ASP A 18 -12.81 -1.94 5.11
N LEU A 19 -12.73 -0.62 5.08
CA LEU A 19 -11.49 0.11 4.77
C LEU A 19 -10.33 -0.31 5.68
N ALA A 20 -10.59 -0.56 6.97
CA ALA A 20 -9.53 -0.97 7.90
C ALA A 20 -8.97 -2.35 7.53
N THR A 21 -9.84 -3.26 7.09
CA THR A 21 -9.44 -4.57 6.60
C THR A 21 -8.69 -4.48 5.27
N LEU A 22 -9.14 -3.65 4.34
CA LEU A 22 -8.43 -3.39 3.08
C LEU A 22 -7.03 -2.80 3.31
N GLN A 23 -6.88 -1.85 4.23
CA GLN A 23 -5.59 -1.28 4.59
C GLN A 23 -4.63 -2.33 5.15
N LYS A 24 -5.11 -3.22 6.03
CA LYS A 24 -4.31 -4.34 6.56
C LYS A 24 -3.86 -5.28 5.45
N LEU A 25 -4.77 -5.61 4.53
CA LEU A 25 -4.49 -6.48 3.40
C LEU A 25 -3.47 -5.85 2.45
N ALA A 26 -3.61 -4.56 2.14
CA ALA A 26 -2.66 -3.81 1.33
C ALA A 26 -1.26 -3.77 1.99
N ALA A 27 -1.18 -3.51 3.29
CA ALA A 27 0.08 -3.53 4.03
C ALA A 27 0.74 -4.92 4.00
N GLN A 28 -0.04 -5.99 4.15
CA GLN A 28 0.47 -7.36 4.07
C GLN A 28 0.95 -7.72 2.67
N ALA A 29 0.18 -7.38 1.63
CA ALA A 29 0.55 -7.59 0.23
C ALA A 29 1.84 -6.85 -0.13
N SER A 30 1.97 -5.59 0.29
CA SER A 30 3.18 -4.78 0.10
C SER A 30 4.41 -5.45 0.71
N ARG A 31 4.34 -5.88 1.99
CA ARG A 31 5.45 -6.58 2.64
C ARG A 31 5.85 -7.86 1.91
N ARG A 32 4.87 -8.65 1.46
CA ARG A 32 5.13 -9.87 0.69
C ARG A 32 5.80 -9.59 -0.64
N ALA A 33 5.38 -8.53 -1.35
CA ALA A 33 5.98 -8.12 -2.61
C ALA A 33 7.45 -7.73 -2.44
N VAL A 34 7.78 -6.98 -1.39
CA VAL A 34 9.18 -6.63 -1.06
C VAL A 34 10.00 -7.89 -0.76
N GLN A 35 9.49 -8.80 0.08
CA GLN A 35 10.17 -10.06 0.39
C GLN A 35 10.38 -10.93 -0.85
N GLN A 36 9.42 -10.94 -1.78
CA GLN A 36 9.54 -11.69 -3.02
C GLN A 36 10.60 -11.08 -3.93
N ALA A 37 10.65 -9.76 -4.05
CA ALA A 37 11.68 -9.06 -4.81
C ALA A 37 13.09 -9.35 -4.25
N GLU A 38 13.25 -9.37 -2.92
CA GLU A 38 14.51 -9.75 -2.28
C GLU A 38 14.94 -11.18 -2.64
N LYS A 39 14.01 -12.15 -2.54
CA LYS A 39 14.26 -13.54 -2.93
C LYS A 39 14.62 -13.69 -4.40
N SER A 40 14.05 -12.86 -5.26
CA SER A 40 14.32 -12.83 -6.69
C SER A 40 15.54 -11.98 -7.07
N HIS A 41 16.24 -11.39 -6.10
CA HIS A 41 17.38 -10.50 -6.30
C HIS A 41 17.07 -9.31 -7.22
N VAL A 42 15.85 -8.77 -7.10
CA VAL A 42 15.39 -7.58 -7.82
C VAL A 42 15.18 -6.44 -6.82
N SER A 43 15.52 -5.22 -7.22
CA SER A 43 15.25 -4.04 -6.40
C SER A 43 13.74 -3.81 -6.22
N ALA A 44 13.33 -3.43 -5.01
CA ALA A 44 11.94 -3.08 -4.70
C ALA A 44 11.82 -1.60 -4.34
N ALA A 45 10.95 -0.88 -5.03
CA ALA A 45 10.61 0.50 -4.69
C ALA A 45 9.29 0.54 -3.90
N TYR A 46 9.27 1.30 -2.80
CA TYR A 46 8.09 1.49 -1.96
C TYR A 46 8.12 2.83 -1.23
N VAL A 47 6.96 3.26 -0.74
CA VAL A 47 6.81 4.52 0.00
C VAL A 47 6.99 4.29 1.49
N LYS A 48 7.83 5.10 2.14
CA LYS A 48 8.01 5.12 3.59
C LYS A 48 8.21 6.56 4.04
N ASP A 49 7.48 6.99 5.07
CA ASP A 49 7.60 8.34 5.64
C ASP A 49 7.47 9.48 4.61
N GLY A 50 6.60 9.30 3.60
CA GLY A 50 6.40 10.28 2.52
C GLY A 50 7.54 10.33 1.49
N LYS A 51 8.49 9.38 1.54
CA LYS A 51 9.61 9.26 0.61
C LYS A 51 9.47 7.99 -0.22
N LEU A 52 9.80 8.07 -1.50
CA LEU A 52 10.00 6.92 -2.35
C LEU A 52 11.40 6.36 -2.04
N ILE A 53 11.42 5.13 -1.53
CA ILE A 53 12.62 4.40 -1.17
C ILE A 53 12.78 3.24 -2.14
N MET A 54 14.00 3.01 -2.62
CA MET A 54 14.38 1.82 -3.34
C MET A 54 15.31 0.97 -2.47
N ARG A 55 14.93 -0.29 -2.29
CA ARG A 55 15.72 -1.29 -1.58
C ARG A 55 16.33 -2.23 -2.61
N ASN A 56 17.66 -2.24 -2.66
CA ASN A 56 18.42 -3.06 -3.59
C ASN A 56 18.61 -4.49 -3.03
N PRO A 57 19.01 -5.45 -3.89
CA PRO A 57 19.24 -6.85 -3.48
C PRO A 57 20.35 -7.02 -2.43
N ASP A 58 21.30 -6.08 -2.36
CA ASP A 58 22.39 -6.02 -1.39
C ASP A 58 21.96 -5.44 -0.03
N HIS A 59 20.65 -5.24 0.18
CA HIS A 59 20.05 -4.56 1.32
C HIS A 59 20.42 -3.08 1.46
N SER A 60 21.11 -2.49 0.48
CA SER A 60 21.29 -1.04 0.43
C SER A 60 19.95 -0.35 0.20
N ILE A 61 19.77 0.79 0.85
CA ILE A 61 18.56 1.60 0.78
C ILE A 61 18.94 2.92 0.12
N THR A 62 18.25 3.24 -0.97
CA THR A 62 18.41 4.50 -1.70
C THR A 62 17.12 5.31 -1.62
N GLU A 63 17.24 6.56 -1.20
CA GLU A 63 16.14 7.52 -1.27
C GLU A 63 16.05 8.04 -2.71
N VAL A 64 14.94 7.76 -3.39
CA VAL A 64 14.76 8.12 -4.80
C VAL A 64 14.20 9.53 -4.92
N LYS A 65 13.12 9.83 -4.19
CA LYS A 65 12.44 11.11 -4.27
C LYS A 65 11.52 11.35 -3.06
N LEU A 66 11.39 12.59 -2.63
CA LEU A 66 10.35 13.01 -1.71
C LEU A 66 8.98 13.09 -2.45
N LEU A 67 7.95 12.42 -1.94
CA LEU A 67 6.60 12.45 -2.55
C LEU A 67 5.76 13.66 -2.13
N SER A 68 6.29 14.51 -1.24
CA SER A 68 5.67 15.78 -0.82
C SER A 68 5.51 16.78 -1.96
N ASP A 69 6.26 16.62 -3.05
CA ASP A 69 6.02 17.35 -4.30
C ASP A 69 4.82 16.74 -5.02
N ARG A 70 3.64 16.93 -4.43
CA ARG A 70 2.41 16.91 -5.22
C ARG A 70 2.51 18.12 -6.15
N PRO A 71 2.47 17.97 -7.49
CA PRO A 71 2.12 19.11 -8.32
C PRO A 71 0.78 19.62 -7.78
N ARG A 72 0.72 20.91 -7.44
CA ARG A 72 -0.56 21.54 -7.13
C ARG A 72 -1.36 21.47 -8.41
N LEU A 73 -2.24 20.48 -8.51
CA LEU A 73 -3.24 20.42 -9.57
C LEU A 73 -4.14 21.61 -9.32
N ASN A 74 -3.96 22.68 -10.09
CA ASN A 74 -4.89 23.78 -10.06
C ASN A 74 -6.18 23.31 -10.76
N ALA A 75 -7.33 23.84 -10.36
CA ALA A 75 -8.59 23.49 -11.01
C ALA A 75 -8.54 23.75 -12.52
N GLU A 76 -7.74 24.73 -12.96
CA GLU A 76 -7.48 25.05 -14.37
C GLU A 76 -6.78 23.91 -15.13
N ASP A 77 -5.93 23.12 -14.47
CA ASP A 77 -5.23 21.96 -15.06
C ASP A 77 -6.19 20.78 -15.32
N LEU A 78 -7.35 20.77 -14.69
CA LEU A 78 -8.37 19.71 -14.79
C LEU A 78 -9.45 20.01 -15.84
N VAL A 79 -9.44 21.18 -16.48
CA VAL A 79 -10.55 21.66 -17.33
C VAL A 79 -10.36 21.37 -18.84
N TRP A 80 -9.24 20.81 -19.29
CA TRP A 80 -9.02 20.61 -20.74
C TRP A 80 -9.02 19.15 -21.17
N GLN A 81 -10.20 18.51 -21.17
CA GLN A 81 -10.55 17.40 -22.09
C GLN A 81 -12.07 17.37 -22.33
N VAL A 82 -12.58 18.37 -23.07
CA VAL A 82 -13.83 18.25 -23.85
C VAL A 82 -13.61 18.93 -25.20
#